data_AF-A0A0R1LDX5-F1
#
_entry.id   AF-A0A0R1LDX5-F1
#
_cell.length_a   1.000
_cell.length_b   1.000
_cell.length_c   1.000
_cell.angle_alpha   90.00
_cell.angle_beta   90.00
_cell.angle_gamma   90.00
#
_symmetry.space_group_name_H-M   'P 1'
#
loop_
_entity.id
_entity.type
_entity.pdbx_description
1 polymer ?
#
loop_
_entity_poly.entity_id
_entity_poly.type
_entity_poly.pdbx_seq_one_letter_code
_entity_poly.pdbx_strand_id
1 'polypeptide(L)'
;MQKAHVLMASALLTTSLGLGILASNQPTTAQAKVRAAKVLKTTAIKKQAYNINGGYLYKNAKLTKKATSSRHLLKTTLYTYKSANVKKVNGKKAVYYYVMNKSGSIKGWAWRGNLQKKRSYAQQKKDIKAVLGIIRTMSQDSQNDLLGDFSDITPQDAYDGLSNVVSWSTNNSDTTADYAAAGKFYKYFQGRFNSITNAKLAAIYASYVDAMNSSDSADEYDASYNLFNALGDAISSLN
;
A
#
# COMPACT_ATOMS: atom_id res chain seq x y z
N MET A 1 5.79 -14.75 -73.79
CA MET A 1 5.92 -13.32 -73.39
C MET A 1 4.68 -12.61 -73.93
N GLN A 2 3.75 -12.16 -73.06
CA GLN A 2 3.51 -10.73 -72.72
C GLN A 2 3.25 -9.87 -73.99
N LYS A 3 2.15 -9.13 -74.20
CA LYS A 3 1.23 -8.35 -73.34
C LYS A 3 -0.05 -8.01 -74.14
N ALA A 4 -1.23 -8.03 -73.49
CA ALA A 4 -2.06 -6.86 -73.08
C ALA A 4 -2.70 -6.08 -74.25
N HIS A 5 -3.99 -6.28 -74.51
CA HIS A 5 -5.17 -5.58 -73.94
C HIS A 5 -5.66 -4.45 -74.85
N VAL A 6 -6.78 -4.73 -75.54
CA VAL A 6 -7.55 -3.80 -76.37
C VAL A 6 -8.71 -3.26 -75.52
N LEU A 7 -8.84 -1.92 -75.53
CA LEU A 7 -10.01 -1.16 -75.11
C LEU A 7 -11.22 -1.49 -75.98
N MET A 8 -12.44 -1.49 -75.42
CA MET A 8 -13.51 -0.59 -75.87
C MET A 8 -14.79 -0.80 -75.06
N ALA A 9 -15.54 0.30 -74.96
CA ALA A 9 -16.74 0.46 -74.18
C ALA A 9 -18.03 0.14 -74.97
N SER A 10 -19.12 0.03 -74.22
CA SER A 10 -20.50 0.41 -74.58
C SER A 10 -21.41 -0.59 -75.33
N ALA A 11 -22.28 -1.21 -74.52
CA ALA A 11 -23.74 -1.03 -74.51
C ALA A 11 -24.69 -1.97 -75.30
N LEU A 12 -25.87 -2.13 -74.65
CA LEU A 12 -27.20 -2.58 -75.09
C LEU A 12 -27.65 -4.06 -74.97
N LEU A 13 -28.40 -4.28 -73.87
CA LEU A 13 -29.67 -5.01 -73.66
C LEU A 13 -30.14 -6.06 -74.68
N THR A 14 -30.55 -7.25 -74.19
CA THR A 14 -31.97 -7.66 -74.05
C THR A 14 -32.16 -8.99 -73.28
N THR A 15 -32.96 -8.92 -72.22
CA THR A 15 -33.90 -9.89 -71.60
C THR A 15 -33.79 -11.41 -71.80
N SER A 16 -33.73 -12.17 -70.70
CA SER A 16 -34.81 -13.10 -70.28
C SER A 16 -34.60 -13.64 -68.86
N LEU A 17 -35.70 -14.05 -68.24
CA LEU A 17 -35.89 -14.28 -66.81
C LEU A 17 -35.22 -15.54 -66.26
N GLY A 18 -34.73 -15.45 -65.01
CA GLY A 18 -34.41 -16.59 -64.17
C GLY A 18 -34.37 -16.17 -62.70
N LEU A 19 -35.52 -16.27 -62.00
CA LEU A 19 -35.59 -16.14 -60.55
C LEU A 19 -34.79 -17.29 -59.91
N GLY A 20 -33.67 -16.95 -59.27
CA GLY A 20 -32.94 -17.82 -58.36
C GLY A 20 -32.57 -17.04 -57.11
N ILE A 21 -33.46 -17.00 -56.12
CA ILE A 21 -33.14 -16.49 -54.79
C ILE A 21 -32.18 -17.50 -54.15
N LEU A 22 -30.87 -17.27 -54.26
CA LEU A 22 -29.87 -17.97 -53.46
C LEU A 22 -29.97 -17.42 -52.04
N ALA A 23 -30.76 -18.08 -51.20
CA ALA A 23 -30.73 -17.89 -49.76
C ALA A 23 -29.35 -18.32 -49.25
N SER A 24 -28.49 -17.34 -48.95
CA SER A 24 -27.22 -17.56 -48.26
C SER A 24 -27.51 -17.94 -46.80
N ASN A 25 -27.62 -19.24 -46.55
CA ASN A 25 -27.65 -19.78 -45.19
C ASN A 25 -26.29 -19.54 -44.52
N GLN A 26 -26.09 -18.35 -43.95
CA GLN A 26 -25.00 -18.14 -42.99
C GLN A 26 -25.30 -18.94 -41.72
N PRO A 27 -24.44 -19.88 -41.30
CA PRO A 27 -24.59 -20.54 -40.02
C PRO A 27 -24.44 -19.50 -38.91
N THR A 28 -25.52 -19.30 -38.15
CA THR A 28 -25.48 -18.53 -36.90
C THR A 28 -24.58 -19.27 -35.92
N THR A 29 -23.42 -18.69 -35.60
CA THR A 29 -22.55 -19.23 -34.56
C THR A 29 -23.25 -19.08 -33.22
N ALA A 30 -23.80 -20.17 -32.69
CA ALA A 30 -24.40 -20.20 -31.37
C ALA A 30 -23.34 -19.82 -30.31
N GLN A 31 -23.50 -18.66 -29.68
CA GLN A 31 -22.59 -18.24 -28.60
C GLN A 31 -22.81 -19.15 -27.38
N ALA A 32 -21.84 -20.01 -27.09
CA ALA A 32 -21.88 -20.89 -25.93
C ALA A 32 -22.00 -20.08 -24.62
N LYS A 33 -23.10 -20.30 -23.89
CA LYS A 33 -23.36 -19.64 -22.61
C LYS A 33 -22.32 -20.07 -21.57
N VAL A 34 -21.44 -19.16 -21.17
CA VAL A 34 -20.43 -19.41 -20.13
C VAL A 34 -21.11 -19.78 -18.81
N ARG A 35 -20.80 -20.97 -18.27
CA ARG A 35 -21.32 -21.42 -16.98
C ARG A 35 -20.84 -20.49 -15.86
N ALA A 36 -21.79 -19.93 -15.13
CA ALA A 36 -21.55 -18.98 -14.05
C ALA A 36 -21.09 -19.69 -12.76
N ALA A 37 -20.16 -19.08 -12.03
CA ALA A 37 -19.84 -19.48 -10.67
C ALA A 37 -20.97 -19.08 -9.69
N LYS A 38 -21.17 -19.86 -8.62
CA LYS A 38 -22.15 -19.57 -7.58
C LYS A 38 -21.50 -18.69 -6.50
N VAL A 39 -22.03 -17.49 -6.30
CA VAL A 39 -21.64 -16.61 -5.19
C VAL A 39 -22.34 -17.08 -3.93
N LEU A 40 -21.57 -17.46 -2.90
CA LEU A 40 -22.09 -18.00 -1.65
C LEU A 40 -22.39 -16.88 -0.64
N LYS A 41 -21.45 -15.95 -0.48
CA LYS A 41 -21.57 -14.81 0.45
C LYS A 41 -20.73 -13.65 -0.05
N THR A 42 -21.23 -12.43 0.10
CA THR A 42 -20.47 -11.20 -0.13
C THR A 42 -20.46 -10.36 1.15
N THR A 43 -19.30 -9.82 1.53
CA THR A 43 -19.15 -8.96 2.71
C THR A 43 -18.31 -7.73 2.37
N ALA A 44 -18.59 -6.60 3.02
CA ALA A 44 -17.68 -5.46 3.00
C ALA A 44 -16.39 -5.79 3.78
N ILE A 45 -15.27 -5.22 3.37
CA ILE A 45 -13.96 -5.40 4.03
C ILE A 45 -13.23 -4.06 4.11
N LYS A 46 -12.25 -3.95 5.03
CA LYS A 46 -11.41 -2.77 5.17
C LYS A 46 -10.67 -2.47 3.86
N LYS A 47 -10.56 -1.19 3.53
CA LYS A 47 -9.80 -0.70 2.38
C LYS A 47 -8.32 -1.01 2.57
N GLN A 48 -7.77 -1.87 1.71
CA GLN A 48 -6.36 -2.24 1.72
C GLN A 48 -5.79 -2.22 0.31
N ALA A 49 -4.57 -1.72 0.16
CA ALA A 49 -3.85 -1.63 -1.10
C ALA A 49 -3.16 -2.95 -1.49
N TYR A 50 -3.24 -3.31 -2.76
CA TYR A 50 -2.67 -4.52 -3.35
C TYR A 50 -2.10 -4.24 -4.75
N ASN A 51 -1.13 -5.06 -5.14
CA ASN A 51 -0.77 -5.28 -6.53
C ASN A 51 -1.35 -6.63 -6.99
N ILE A 52 -1.63 -6.76 -8.28
CA ILE A 52 -2.12 -8.02 -8.86
C ILE A 52 -1.02 -8.67 -9.71
N ASN A 53 -0.61 -9.87 -9.33
CA ASN A 53 0.53 -10.57 -9.95
C ASN A 53 0.10 -11.65 -10.94
N GLY A 54 -1.20 -11.89 -11.09
CA GLY A 54 -1.68 -12.96 -11.97
C GLY A 54 -3.18 -12.94 -12.26
N GLY A 55 -3.56 -13.69 -13.29
CA GLY A 55 -4.95 -13.93 -13.67
C GLY A 55 -5.68 -12.72 -14.27
N TYR A 56 -6.95 -12.56 -13.92
CA TYR A 56 -7.85 -11.58 -14.52
C TYR A 56 -8.70 -10.89 -13.46
N LEU A 57 -9.05 -9.63 -13.72
CA LEU A 57 -10.21 -9.01 -13.10
C LEU A 57 -11.48 -9.47 -13.82
N TYR A 58 -12.54 -9.74 -13.07
CA TYR A 58 -13.86 -10.06 -13.61
C TYR A 58 -14.84 -8.91 -13.34
N LYS A 59 -15.75 -8.63 -14.29
CA LYS A 59 -16.76 -7.57 -14.12
C LYS A 59 -17.75 -7.89 -12.99
N ASN A 60 -17.93 -9.17 -12.66
CA ASN A 60 -18.85 -9.65 -11.64
C ASN A 60 -18.28 -10.85 -10.86
N ALA A 61 -18.82 -11.11 -9.67
CA ALA A 61 -18.42 -12.24 -8.82
C ALA A 61 -18.86 -13.61 -9.36
N LYS A 62 -19.73 -13.65 -10.39
CA LYS A 62 -20.12 -14.89 -11.09
C LYS A 62 -19.05 -15.35 -12.10
N LEU A 63 -17.98 -14.57 -12.28
CA LEU A 63 -16.81 -14.87 -13.12
C LEU A 63 -17.13 -15.10 -14.61
N THR A 64 -18.25 -14.58 -15.10
CA THR A 64 -18.71 -14.81 -16.48
C THR A 64 -18.10 -13.86 -17.50
N LYS A 65 -17.64 -12.68 -17.08
CA LYS A 65 -17.06 -11.66 -17.96
C LYS A 65 -15.73 -11.18 -17.41
N LYS A 66 -14.66 -11.38 -18.18
CA LYS A 66 -13.34 -10.81 -17.90
C LYS A 66 -13.40 -9.30 -18.15
N ALA A 67 -12.76 -8.52 -17.29
CA ALA A 67 -12.66 -7.07 -17.40
C ALA A 67 -11.30 -6.69 -18.00
N THR A 68 -10.21 -7.12 -17.37
CA THR A 68 -8.84 -6.91 -17.86
C THR A 68 -7.90 -7.98 -17.32
N SER A 69 -6.78 -8.21 -18.00
CA SER A 69 -5.71 -9.12 -17.57
C SER A 69 -4.82 -8.44 -16.53
N SER A 70 -4.33 -9.19 -15.55
CA SER A 70 -3.38 -8.69 -14.55
C SER A 70 -2.08 -8.18 -15.17
N ARG A 71 -1.68 -8.69 -16.34
CA ARG A 71 -0.47 -8.25 -17.05
C ARG A 71 -0.49 -6.77 -17.41
N HIS A 72 -1.66 -6.19 -17.65
CA HIS A 72 -1.81 -4.76 -17.91
C HIS A 72 -1.87 -3.92 -16.62
N LEU A 73 -1.82 -4.56 -15.45
CA LEU A 73 -2.04 -3.94 -14.14
C LEU A 73 -0.83 -4.04 -13.19
N LEU A 74 0.33 -4.50 -13.67
CA LEU A 74 1.51 -4.76 -12.84
C LEU A 74 1.99 -3.53 -12.04
N LYS A 75 1.81 -2.32 -12.59
CA LYS A 75 2.14 -1.05 -11.92
C LYS A 75 0.93 -0.37 -11.26
N THR A 76 -0.26 -0.98 -11.33
CA THR A 76 -1.50 -0.38 -10.83
C THR A 76 -1.74 -0.80 -9.38
N THR A 77 -1.81 0.18 -8.48
CA THR A 77 -2.27 -0.07 -7.10
C THR A 77 -3.80 -0.18 -7.08
N LEU A 78 -4.28 -1.30 -6.54
CA LEU A 78 -5.69 -1.62 -6.42
C LEU A 78 -6.08 -1.64 -4.93
N TYR A 79 -7.26 -1.10 -4.62
CA TYR A 79 -7.81 -1.05 -3.27
C TYR A 79 -8.97 -2.03 -3.15
N THR A 80 -9.01 -2.78 -2.06
CA THR A 80 -10.09 -3.71 -1.75
C THR A 80 -11.29 -3.03 -1.10
N TYR A 81 -12.50 -3.54 -1.35
CA TYR A 81 -13.75 -3.00 -0.77
C TYR A 81 -14.73 -4.09 -0.35
N LYS A 82 -14.80 -5.19 -1.11
CA LYS A 82 -15.70 -6.33 -0.81
C LYS A 82 -14.96 -7.66 -0.97
N SER A 83 -15.42 -8.67 -0.24
CA SER A 83 -14.99 -10.06 -0.36
C SER A 83 -16.17 -10.93 -0.75
N ALA A 84 -15.97 -11.87 -1.67
CA ALA A 84 -16.96 -12.85 -2.06
C ALA A 84 -16.40 -14.27 -1.95
N ASN A 85 -17.12 -15.14 -1.25
CA ASN A 85 -16.90 -16.58 -1.29
C ASN A 85 -17.63 -17.14 -2.51
N VAL A 86 -16.90 -17.75 -3.44
CA VAL A 86 -17.42 -18.22 -4.72
C VAL A 86 -17.16 -19.72 -4.87
N LYS A 87 -18.19 -20.49 -5.20
CA LYS A 87 -18.06 -21.87 -5.68
C LYS A 87 -17.90 -21.83 -7.20
N LYS A 88 -16.70 -22.15 -7.68
CA LYS A 88 -16.36 -22.22 -9.10
C LYS A 88 -17.14 -23.34 -9.79
N VAL A 89 -17.16 -23.30 -11.13
CA VAL A 89 -17.82 -24.31 -11.96
C VAL A 89 -17.28 -25.72 -11.70
N ASN A 90 -15.99 -25.84 -11.38
CA ASN A 90 -15.35 -27.10 -10.98
C ASN A 90 -15.65 -27.53 -9.53
N GLY A 91 -16.63 -26.93 -8.87
CA GLY A 91 -17.02 -27.22 -7.49
C GLY A 91 -16.12 -26.64 -6.41
N LYS A 92 -14.89 -26.20 -6.74
CA LYS A 92 -13.93 -25.65 -5.76
C LYS A 92 -14.38 -24.29 -5.23
N LYS A 93 -14.17 -24.03 -3.94
CA LYS A 93 -14.43 -22.74 -3.31
C LYS A 93 -13.21 -21.83 -3.40
N ALA A 94 -13.44 -20.54 -3.60
CA ALA A 94 -12.38 -19.53 -3.67
C ALA A 94 -12.88 -18.17 -3.17
N VAL A 95 -11.98 -17.38 -2.61
CA VAL A 95 -12.25 -16.00 -2.18
C VAL A 95 -11.85 -15.04 -3.29
N TYR A 96 -12.77 -14.17 -3.68
CA TYR A 96 -12.54 -13.09 -4.62
C TYR A 96 -12.72 -11.75 -3.92
N TYR A 97 -11.82 -10.81 -4.19
CA TYR A 97 -11.95 -9.44 -3.72
C TYR A 97 -12.43 -8.53 -4.84
N TYR A 98 -13.41 -7.68 -4.54
CA TYR A 98 -13.72 -6.55 -5.39
C TYR A 98 -12.69 -5.46 -5.15
N VAL A 99 -12.00 -5.08 -6.21
CA VAL A 99 -10.89 -4.14 -6.19
C VAL A 99 -11.08 -3.01 -7.18
N MET A 100 -10.55 -1.83 -6.86
CA MET A 100 -10.61 -0.63 -7.70
C MET A 100 -9.30 0.16 -7.62
N ASN A 101 -8.85 0.81 -8.69
CA ASN A 101 -7.81 1.84 -8.60
C ASN A 101 -8.37 3.14 -7.98
N LYS A 102 -7.49 4.10 -7.66
CA LYS A 102 -7.89 5.36 -6.99
C LYS A 102 -8.92 6.16 -7.79
N SER A 103 -8.82 6.18 -9.12
CA SER A 103 -9.75 6.89 -10.01
C SER A 103 -11.04 6.11 -10.32
N GLY A 104 -11.13 4.83 -9.94
CA GLY A 104 -12.26 3.96 -10.25
C GLY A 104 -12.37 3.51 -11.71
N SER A 105 -11.43 3.90 -12.58
CA SER A 105 -11.41 3.49 -14.00
C SER A 105 -11.11 2.00 -14.18
N ILE A 106 -10.32 1.42 -13.28
CA ILE A 106 -10.00 -0.01 -13.27
C ILE A 106 -10.68 -0.62 -12.05
N LYS A 107 -11.65 -1.50 -12.27
CA LYS A 107 -12.38 -2.19 -11.21
C LYS A 107 -12.82 -3.59 -11.60
N GLY A 108 -12.97 -4.46 -10.61
CA GLY A 108 -13.48 -5.81 -10.82
C GLY A 108 -13.17 -6.75 -9.67
N TRP A 109 -13.51 -8.02 -9.87
CA TRP A 109 -13.28 -9.10 -8.93
C TRP A 109 -11.99 -9.83 -9.27
N ALA A 110 -11.02 -9.78 -8.36
CA ALA A 110 -9.75 -10.50 -8.44
C ALA A 110 -9.78 -11.71 -7.52
N TRP A 111 -9.18 -12.82 -7.93
CA TRP A 111 -8.95 -13.93 -7.00
C TRP A 111 -7.93 -13.51 -5.94
N ARG A 112 -8.22 -13.74 -4.66
CA ARG A 112 -7.37 -13.33 -3.53
C ARG A 112 -5.94 -13.85 -3.65
N GLY A 113 -5.75 -15.08 -4.15
CA GLY A 113 -4.42 -15.70 -4.29
C GLY A 113 -3.49 -14.98 -5.28
N ASN A 114 -4.03 -14.14 -6.17
CA ASN A 114 -3.23 -13.36 -7.12
C ASN A 114 -2.95 -11.93 -6.64
N LEU A 115 -3.38 -11.58 -5.43
CA LEU A 115 -3.21 -10.25 -4.86
C LEU A 115 -2.08 -10.26 -3.84
N GLN A 116 -1.08 -9.42 -4.06
CA GLN A 116 -0.01 -9.17 -3.10
C GLN A 116 -0.31 -7.89 -2.35
N LYS A 117 -0.37 -7.97 -1.01
CA LYS A 117 -0.55 -6.78 -0.17
C LYS A 117 0.58 -5.81 -0.44
N LYS A 118 0.25 -4.54 -0.69
CA LYS A 118 1.26 -3.48 -0.74
C LYS A 118 1.64 -3.12 0.70
N ARG A 119 2.94 -3.08 1.00
CA ARG A 119 3.43 -2.60 2.31
C ARG A 119 2.95 -1.16 2.48
N SER A 120 2.32 -0.88 3.62
CA SER A 120 1.84 0.45 3.97
C SER A 120 2.88 1.07 4.89
N TYR A 121 3.38 2.25 4.53
CA TYR A 121 4.32 3.01 5.35
C TYR A 121 3.65 4.22 6.01
N ALA A 122 2.33 4.16 6.21
CA ALA A 122 1.57 5.29 6.73
C ALA A 122 1.99 5.66 8.17
N GLN A 123 2.25 4.64 9.01
CA GLN A 123 2.68 4.86 10.38
C GLN A 123 4.12 5.39 10.42
N GLN A 124 5.04 4.78 9.67
CA GLN A 124 6.43 5.21 9.53
C GLN A 124 6.53 6.68 9.10
N LYS A 125 5.73 7.10 8.11
CA LYS A 125 5.67 8.52 7.69
C LYS A 125 5.16 9.45 8.78
N LYS A 126 4.18 9.01 9.57
CA LYS A 126 3.65 9.76 10.72
C LYS A 126 4.71 9.88 11.81
N ASP A 127 5.49 8.83 12.03
CA ASP A 127 6.54 8.76 13.04
C ASP A 127 7.72 9.66 12.66
N ILE A 128 8.21 9.56 11.43
CA ILE A 128 9.22 10.47 10.86
C ILE A 128 8.78 11.92 11.07
N LYS A 129 7.57 12.30 10.64
CA LYS A 129 7.10 13.68 10.80
C LYS A 129 7.03 14.13 12.27
N ALA A 130 6.66 13.23 13.18
CA ALA A 130 6.56 13.55 14.60
C ALA A 130 7.94 13.74 15.25
N VAL A 131 8.89 12.86 14.95
CA VAL A 131 10.28 12.99 15.43
C VAL A 131 10.90 14.29 14.92
N LEU A 132 10.73 14.62 13.64
CA LEU A 132 11.15 15.92 13.10
C LEU A 132 10.52 17.10 13.85
N GLY A 133 9.26 16.97 14.26
CA GLY A 133 8.58 17.97 15.07
C GLY A 133 9.20 18.13 16.47
N ILE A 134 9.66 17.05 17.08
CA ILE A 134 10.31 17.06 18.40
C ILE A 134 11.72 17.66 18.29
N ILE A 135 12.52 17.26 17.29
CA ILE A 135 13.86 17.81 17.04
C ILE A 135 13.80 19.34 16.92
N ARG A 136 12.79 19.87 16.23
CA ARG A 136 12.59 21.33 16.09
C ARG A 136 12.26 22.07 17.39
N THR A 137 12.07 21.37 18.50
CA THR A 137 11.88 21.98 19.82
C THR A 137 13.15 21.96 20.69
N MET A 138 14.24 21.38 20.19
CA MET A 138 15.56 21.34 20.80
C MET A 138 16.31 22.66 20.53
N SER A 139 17.49 22.84 21.11
CA SER A 139 18.38 23.98 20.84
C SER A 139 18.78 24.03 19.35
N GLN A 140 19.22 25.19 18.87
CA GLN A 140 19.60 25.35 17.46
C GLN A 140 20.82 24.49 17.09
N ASP A 141 21.76 24.32 18.02
CA ASP A 141 22.97 23.54 17.81
C ASP A 141 22.61 22.06 17.65
N SER A 142 21.85 21.50 18.60
CA SER A 142 21.33 20.12 18.52
C SER A 142 20.48 19.88 17.28
N GLN A 143 19.70 20.87 16.86
CA GLN A 143 18.92 20.78 15.62
C GLN A 143 19.81 20.65 14.40
N ASN A 144 20.89 21.43 14.30
CA ASN A 144 21.78 21.41 13.15
C ASN A 144 22.44 20.03 12.98
N ASP A 145 22.86 19.42 14.09
CA ASP A 145 23.49 18.10 14.08
C ASP A 145 22.47 16.99 13.75
N LEU A 146 21.32 16.97 14.43
CA LEU A 146 20.32 15.90 14.25
C LEU A 146 19.58 15.99 12.91
N LEU A 147 19.41 17.16 12.32
CA LEU A 147 18.74 17.31 11.02
C LEU A 147 19.57 16.71 9.86
N GLY A 148 20.90 16.68 10.00
CA GLY A 148 21.79 15.99 9.07
C GLY A 148 21.45 14.49 9.04
N ASP A 149 21.53 13.84 10.20
CA ASP A 149 21.25 12.40 10.36
C ASP A 149 19.80 12.03 10.01
N PHE A 150 18.86 12.96 10.25
CA PHE A 150 17.45 12.74 9.96
C PHE A 150 17.12 12.77 8.45
N SER A 151 17.94 13.45 7.64
CA SER A 151 17.59 13.80 6.25
C SER A 151 17.46 12.59 5.31
N ASP A 152 18.17 11.50 5.60
CA ASP A 152 18.20 10.28 4.78
C ASP A 152 17.18 9.21 5.20
N ILE A 153 16.41 9.43 6.27
CA ILE A 153 15.46 8.44 6.78
C ILE A 153 14.30 8.26 5.80
N THR A 154 14.15 7.04 5.27
CA THR A 154 13.00 6.69 4.43
C THR A 154 11.92 5.98 5.24
N PRO A 155 10.68 5.87 4.72
CA PRO A 155 9.67 5.08 5.38
C PRO A 155 9.98 3.57 5.46
N GLN A 156 10.96 3.07 4.70
CA GLN A 156 11.32 1.66 4.61
C GLN A 156 12.21 1.19 5.77
N ASP A 157 13.09 2.08 6.21
CA ASP A 157 14.11 1.94 7.26
C ASP A 157 13.83 2.88 8.43
N ALA A 158 12.58 3.36 8.53
CA ALA A 158 12.21 4.41 9.46
C ALA A 158 12.64 4.11 10.90
N TYR A 159 12.45 2.89 11.40
CA TYR A 159 12.74 2.61 12.80
C TYR A 159 14.22 2.41 13.10
N ASP A 160 15.02 2.00 12.12
CA ASP A 160 16.48 1.95 12.26
C ASP A 160 17.03 3.39 12.29
N GLY A 161 16.60 4.24 11.35
CA GLY A 161 16.99 5.65 11.32
C GLY A 161 16.52 6.45 12.53
N LEU A 162 15.26 6.27 12.94
CA LEU A 162 14.70 6.96 14.12
C LEU A 162 15.35 6.47 15.42
N SER A 163 15.69 5.18 15.53
CA SER A 163 16.46 4.64 16.65
C SER A 163 17.80 5.35 16.80
N ASN A 164 18.52 5.53 15.68
CA ASN A 164 19.80 6.24 15.67
C ASN A 164 19.62 7.69 16.10
N VAL A 165 18.71 8.44 15.47
CA VAL A 165 18.49 9.86 15.81
C VAL A 165 18.12 10.05 17.29
N VAL A 166 17.25 9.21 17.84
CA VAL A 166 16.85 9.30 19.25
C VAL A 166 18.00 8.92 20.18
N SER A 167 18.82 7.94 19.83
CA SER A 167 20.01 7.58 20.63
C SER A 167 21.06 8.67 20.57
N TRP A 168 21.36 9.20 19.38
CA TRP A 168 22.36 10.26 19.18
C TRP A 168 21.97 11.60 19.80
N SER A 169 20.69 11.78 20.17
CA SER A 169 20.25 12.94 20.93
C SER A 169 20.98 13.06 22.28
N THR A 170 21.55 11.96 22.83
CA THR A 170 22.38 12.00 24.05
C THR A 170 23.65 12.81 23.91
N ASN A 171 24.23 12.86 22.71
CA ASN A 171 25.53 13.49 22.46
C ASN A 171 25.38 14.97 22.09
N ASN A 172 24.14 15.41 21.90
CA ASN A 172 23.81 16.74 21.40
C ASN A 172 22.85 17.45 22.36
N SER A 173 22.67 16.95 23.59
CA SER A 173 21.78 17.53 24.58
C SER A 173 22.58 18.31 25.62
N ASP A 174 22.63 19.63 25.45
CA ASP A 174 23.40 20.52 26.33
C ASP A 174 22.51 21.52 27.08
N THR A 175 21.21 21.55 26.76
CA THR A 175 20.26 22.51 27.32
C THR A 175 19.03 21.82 27.91
N THR A 176 18.34 22.50 28.84
CA THR A 176 17.06 22.05 29.38
C THR A 176 16.01 21.79 28.29
N ALA A 177 16.06 22.51 27.16
CA ALA A 177 15.19 22.27 26.02
C ALA A 177 15.45 20.90 25.37
N ASP A 178 16.72 20.48 25.32
CA ASP A 178 17.15 19.20 24.77
C ASP A 178 16.79 18.05 25.72
N TYR A 179 17.01 18.24 27.03
CA TYR A 179 16.58 17.27 28.05
C TYR A 179 15.05 17.09 28.03
N ALA A 180 14.29 18.17 27.84
CA ALA A 180 12.85 18.13 27.68
C ALA A 180 12.38 17.34 26.44
N ALA A 181 13.23 17.20 25.41
CA ALA A 181 12.90 16.43 24.21
C ALA A 181 12.83 14.92 24.49
N ALA A 182 13.62 14.39 25.44
CA ALA A 182 13.55 12.98 25.84
C ALA A 182 12.13 12.59 26.29
N GLY A 183 11.49 13.44 27.10
CA GLY A 183 10.11 13.26 27.53
C GLY A 183 9.10 13.31 26.39
N LYS A 184 9.30 14.22 25.41
CA LYS A 184 8.45 14.31 24.21
C LYS A 184 8.55 13.05 23.35
N PHE A 185 9.76 12.51 23.16
CA PHE A 185 9.97 11.25 22.44
C PHE A 185 9.29 10.09 23.15
N TYR A 186 9.51 9.93 24.46
CA TYR A 186 8.86 8.89 25.24
C TYR A 186 7.34 8.94 25.09
N LYS A 187 6.73 10.11 25.30
CA LYS A 187 5.28 10.28 25.20
C LYS A 187 4.72 9.94 23.82
N TYR A 188 5.47 10.19 22.75
CA TYR A 188 5.06 9.83 21.41
C TYR A 188 5.04 8.31 21.17
N PHE A 189 6.04 7.60 21.70
CA PHE A 189 6.21 6.15 21.48
C PHE A 189 5.59 5.27 22.58
N GLN A 190 5.13 5.85 23.68
CA GLN A 190 4.56 5.12 24.81
C GLN A 190 3.46 4.14 24.37
N GLY A 191 3.55 2.90 24.84
CA GLY A 191 2.56 1.85 24.58
C GLY A 191 2.70 1.16 23.23
N ARG A 192 3.71 1.49 22.42
CA ARG A 192 3.93 0.87 21.11
C ARG A 192 4.79 -0.39 21.16
N PHE A 193 5.44 -0.64 22.30
CA PHE A 193 6.34 -1.77 22.48
C PHE A 193 5.62 -2.95 23.15
N ASN A 194 6.32 -4.07 23.34
CA ASN A 194 5.82 -5.18 24.17
C ASN A 194 5.68 -4.74 25.65
N SER A 195 4.99 -5.55 26.46
CA SER A 195 4.69 -5.21 27.85
C SER A 195 5.94 -5.01 28.71
N ILE A 196 6.98 -5.83 28.53
CA ILE A 196 8.24 -5.75 29.29
C ILE A 196 8.98 -4.45 28.95
N THR A 197 9.13 -4.16 27.65
CA THR A 197 9.78 -2.92 27.19
C THR A 197 9.02 -1.68 27.65
N ASN A 198 7.69 -1.67 27.56
CA ASN A 198 6.88 -0.55 28.06
C ASN A 198 7.03 -0.34 29.56
N ALA A 199 7.06 -1.42 30.36
CA ALA A 199 7.25 -1.33 31.80
C ALA A 199 8.64 -0.76 32.16
N LYS A 200 9.70 -1.23 31.49
CA LYS A 200 11.06 -0.70 31.65
C LYS A 200 11.13 0.79 31.30
N LEU A 201 10.60 1.18 30.15
CA LEU A 201 10.59 2.59 29.72
C LEU A 201 9.76 3.47 30.65
N ALA A 202 8.66 2.96 31.22
CA ALA A 202 7.86 3.70 32.19
C ALA A 202 8.62 3.96 33.50
N ALA A 203 9.40 2.99 33.98
CA ALA A 203 10.26 3.19 35.15
C ALA A 203 11.35 4.24 34.89
N ILE A 204 12.04 4.16 33.74
CA ILE A 204 13.06 5.15 33.35
C ILE A 204 12.43 6.54 33.20
N TYR A 205 11.25 6.63 32.59
CA TYR A 205 10.53 7.90 32.45
C TYR A 205 10.11 8.51 33.80
N ALA A 206 9.79 7.69 34.81
CA ALA A 206 9.49 8.20 36.15
C ALA A 206 10.72 8.87 36.79
N SER A 207 11.89 8.20 36.75
CA SER A 207 13.15 8.79 37.22
C SER A 207 13.53 10.06 36.45
N TYR A 208 13.28 10.08 35.14
CA TYR A 208 13.43 11.28 34.33
C TYR A 208 12.54 12.44 34.80
N VAL A 209 11.26 12.19 35.10
CA VAL A 209 10.36 13.24 35.60
C VAL A 209 10.85 13.80 36.95
N ASP A 210 11.32 12.94 37.85
CA ASP A 210 11.86 13.36 39.14
C ASP A 210 13.10 14.24 38.97
N ALA A 211 14.02 13.86 38.08
CA ALA A 211 15.21 14.64 37.74
C ALA A 211 14.86 16.00 37.12
N MET A 212 13.94 16.05 36.16
CA MET A 212 13.48 17.32 35.55
C MET A 212 12.80 18.27 36.55
N ASN A 213 12.29 17.76 37.67
CA ASN A 213 11.71 18.60 38.74
C ASN A 213 12.76 19.10 39.74
N SER A 214 13.95 18.50 39.79
CA SER A 214 15.03 18.90 40.69
C SER A 214 15.68 20.24 40.28
N SER A 215 15.60 20.58 38.99
CA SER A 215 16.33 21.70 38.37
C SER A 215 17.85 21.63 38.54
N ASP A 216 18.39 20.44 38.84
CA ASP A 216 19.82 20.15 38.79
C ASP A 216 20.18 19.70 37.38
N SER A 217 21.05 20.46 36.71
CA SER A 217 21.41 20.20 35.31
C SER A 217 22.13 18.87 35.09
N ALA A 218 22.85 18.37 36.09
CA ALA A 218 23.55 17.08 35.99
C ALA A 218 22.54 15.92 36.10
N ASP A 219 21.59 16.01 37.02
CA ASP A 219 20.51 15.03 37.14
C ASP A 219 19.62 15.02 35.89
N GLU A 220 19.29 16.20 35.33
CA GLU A 220 18.55 16.33 34.07
C GLU A 220 19.27 15.67 32.89
N TYR A 221 20.59 15.92 32.79
CA TYR A 221 21.44 15.29 31.77
C TYR A 221 21.42 13.77 31.91
N ASP A 222 21.78 13.23 33.07
CA ASP A 222 21.90 11.79 33.28
C ASP A 222 20.57 11.05 33.06
N ALA A 223 19.47 11.64 33.53
CA ALA A 223 18.16 11.02 33.38
C ALA A 223 17.65 11.10 31.93
N SER A 224 17.89 12.21 31.22
CA SER A 224 17.55 12.33 29.80
C SER A 224 18.40 11.40 28.95
N TYR A 225 19.71 11.27 29.24
CA TYR A 225 20.64 10.35 28.59
C TYR A 225 20.13 8.90 28.65
N ASN A 226 19.77 8.45 29.85
CA ASN A 226 19.24 7.10 30.06
C ASN A 226 17.93 6.87 29.31
N LEU A 227 17.05 7.88 29.26
CA LEU A 227 15.78 7.79 28.56
C LEU A 227 15.96 7.76 27.03
N PHE A 228 16.82 8.60 26.47
CA PHE A 228 17.14 8.60 25.04
C PHE A 228 17.69 7.26 24.58
N ASN A 229 18.69 6.70 25.27
CA ASN A 229 19.29 5.42 24.92
C ASN A 229 18.28 4.27 25.01
N ALA A 230 17.58 4.15 26.13
CA ALA A 230 16.59 3.09 26.31
C ALA A 230 15.46 3.17 25.28
N LEU A 231 15.07 4.39 24.89
CA LEU A 231 14.04 4.60 23.89
C LEU A 231 14.54 4.32 22.47
N GLY A 232 15.76 4.73 22.13
CA GLY A 232 16.41 4.40 20.87
C GLY A 232 16.43 2.89 20.64
N ASP A 233 16.98 2.14 21.59
CA ASP A 233 16.98 0.67 21.60
C ASP A 233 15.58 0.10 21.36
N ALA A 234 14.57 0.63 22.06
CA ALA A 234 13.20 0.16 21.91
C ALA A 234 12.62 0.48 20.51
N ILE A 235 12.90 1.65 19.95
CA ILE A 235 12.40 2.08 18.63
C ILE A 235 12.86 1.10 17.54
N SER A 236 14.11 0.62 17.60
CA SER A 236 14.64 -0.36 16.63
C SER A 236 13.78 -1.65 16.52
N SER A 237 13.03 -1.98 17.57
CA SER A 237 12.15 -3.17 17.61
C SER A 237 10.81 -3.02 16.87
N LEU A 238 10.49 -1.84 16.31
CA LEU A 238 9.20 -1.53 15.68
C LEU A 238 9.08 -1.94 14.19
N ASN A 239 10.11 -2.57 13.61
CA ASN A 239 10.21 -2.96 12.20
C ASN A 239 9.12 -3.90 11.65
#